data_AF-A0A1G5QHD0-F1
#
_entry.id   AF-A0A1G5QHD0-F1
#
_cell.length_a   1.000
_cell.length_b   1.000
_cell.length_c   1.000
_cell.angle_alpha   90.00
_cell.angle_beta   90.00
_cell.angle_gamma   90.00
#
_symmetry.space_group_name_H-M   'P 1'
#
loop_
_entity.id
_entity.type
_entity.pdbx_description
1 polymer ?
#
loop_
_entity_poly.entity_id
_entity_poly.type
_entity_poly.pdbx_seq_one_letter_code
_entity_poly.pdbx_strand_id
1 'polypeptide(L)'
;MPHIDIAYFDKELTETQLAQLDKDLTQVICTCLKVPASAVSIGLEPVAPDVWNTQIALPRIVTRAASLLRQPDYPLPKPDTAHQTKDI
;
A
#
# COMPACT_ATOMS: atom_id res chain seq x y z
N MET A 1 -8.43 -3.75 15.32
CA MET A 1 -7.18 -2.96 15.38
C MET A 1 -6.71 -2.75 13.96
N PRO A 2 -6.86 -1.54 13.39
CA PRO A 2 -6.47 -1.27 12.01
C PRO A 2 -4.95 -1.17 11.85
N HIS A 3 -4.44 -1.69 10.75
CA HIS A 3 -3.06 -1.50 10.32
C HIS A 3 -3.04 -0.93 8.90
N ILE A 4 -2.16 0.04 8.67
CA ILE A 4 -1.91 0.65 7.37
C ILE A 4 -0.44 0.44 7.03
N ASP A 5 -0.16 -0.15 5.87
CA ASP A 5 1.17 -0.19 5.28
C ASP A 5 1.23 0.71 4.05
N ILE A 6 2.19 1.63 4.04
CA ILE A 6 2.41 2.55 2.92
C ILE A 6 3.75 2.22 2.29
N ALA A 7 3.69 1.62 1.10
CA ALA A 7 4.84 1.54 0.22
C ALA A 7 4.89 2.76 -0.69
N TYR A 8 6.07 3.36 -0.82
CA TYR A 8 6.30 4.54 -1.65
C TYR A 8 7.73 4.52 -2.19
N PHE A 9 8.01 5.30 -3.23
CA PHE A 9 9.38 5.46 -3.69
C PHE A 9 10.24 6.04 -2.57
N ASP A 10 11.48 5.56 -2.47
CA ASP A 10 12.49 5.77 -1.42
C ASP A 10 12.95 7.22 -1.15
N LYS A 11 12.09 8.20 -1.41
CA LYS A 11 12.24 9.59 -1.00
C LYS A 11 12.32 9.69 0.54
N GLU A 12 13.31 10.42 1.03
CA GLU A 12 13.37 10.79 2.44
C GLU A 12 12.20 11.71 2.83
N LEU A 13 11.55 11.38 3.95
CA LEU A 13 10.50 12.19 4.56
C LEU A 13 11.08 12.96 5.75
N THR A 14 10.74 14.24 5.84
CA THR A 14 11.11 15.05 7.00
C THR A 14 10.28 14.67 8.23
N GLU A 15 10.76 15.00 9.43
CA GLU A 15 10.00 14.79 10.67
C GLU A 15 8.61 15.45 10.63
N THR A 16 8.50 16.64 10.05
CA THR A 16 7.22 17.33 9.84
C THR A 16 6.28 16.53 8.95
N GLN A 17 6.79 15.91 7.88
CA GLN A 17 5.98 15.08 6.98
C GLN A 17 5.54 13.78 7.66
N LEU A 18 6.44 13.15 8.43
CA LEU A 18 6.11 11.96 9.22
C LEU A 18 5.03 12.25 10.26
N ALA A 19 5.14 13.36 10.99
CA ALA A 19 4.15 13.80 11.96
C ALA A 19 2.79 14.12 11.30
N GLN A 20 2.81 14.72 10.11
CA GLN A 20 1.60 15.01 9.35
C GLN A 20 0.90 13.72 8.88
N LEU A 21 1.67 12.75 8.36
CA LEU A 21 1.14 11.44 7.96
C LEU A 21 0.50 10.69 9.13
N ASP A 22 1.20 10.59 10.27
CA ASP A 22 0.67 9.95 11.48
C ASP A 22 -0.66 10.59 11.90
N LYS A 23 -0.67 11.92 12.05
CA LYS A 23 -1.86 12.65 12.49
C LYS A 23 -3.06 12.43 11.57
N ASP A 24 -2.89 12.65 10.27
CA ASP A 24 -4.03 12.67 9.34
C ASP A 24 -4.58 11.26 9.09
N LEU A 25 -3.70 10.27 8.96
CA LEU A 25 -4.11 8.88 8.73
C LEU A 25 -4.74 8.28 9.98
N THR A 26 -4.17 8.52 11.16
CA THR A 26 -4.77 8.07 12.42
C THR A 26 -6.16 8.69 12.60
N GLN A 27 -6.33 9.98 12.31
CA GLN A 27 -7.61 10.67 12.45
C GLN A 27 -8.70 10.09 11.53
N VAL A 28 -8.39 9.89 10.24
CA VAL A 28 -9.39 9.36 9.28
C VAL A 28 -9.79 7.93 9.64
N ILE A 29 -8.84 7.08 10.01
CA ILE A 29 -9.11 5.69 10.39
C ILE A 29 -9.95 5.60 11.66
N CYS A 30 -9.59 6.37 12.70
CA CYS A 30 -10.39 6.43 13.94
C CYS A 30 -11.83 6.85 13.63
N THR A 31 -12.01 7.85 12.76
CA THR A 31 -13.33 8.38 12.39
C THR A 31 -14.18 7.36 11.64
N CYS A 32 -13.61 6.71 10.63
CA CYS A 32 -14.30 5.76 9.75
C CYS A 32 -14.59 4.43 10.45
N LEU A 33 -13.64 3.90 11.22
CA LEU A 33 -13.75 2.58 11.85
C LEU A 33 -14.21 2.61 13.31
N LYS A 34 -14.42 3.82 13.88
CA LYS A 34 -14.87 4.02 15.27
C LYS A 34 -13.97 3.32 16.29
N VAL A 35 -12.66 3.43 16.11
CA VAL A 35 -11.64 2.87 17.01
C VAL A 35 -10.82 3.99 17.69
N PRO A 36 -10.21 3.74 18.86
CA PRO A 36 -9.27 4.68 19.46
C PRO A 36 -7.94 4.72 18.69
N ALA A 37 -7.21 5.84 18.81
CA ALA A 37 -5.90 6.02 18.18
C ALA A 37 -4.88 4.96 18.62
N SER A 38 -4.94 4.50 19.87
CA SER A 38 -4.08 3.44 20.41
C SER A 38 -4.26 2.07 19.72
N ALA A 39 -5.31 1.89 18.92
CA ALA A 39 -5.56 0.66 18.17
C ALA A 39 -5.07 0.73 16.71
N VAL A 40 -4.53 1.88 16.27
CA VAL A 40 -4.05 2.12 14.90
C VAL A 40 -2.53 1.99 14.87
N SER A 41 -2.01 1.28 13.88
CA SER A 41 -0.57 1.22 13.58
C SER A 41 -0.31 1.54 12.11
N ILE A 42 0.78 2.27 11.85
CA ILE A 42 1.16 2.73 10.50
C ILE A 42 2.61 2.29 10.22
N GLY A 43 2.79 1.48 9.18
CA GLY A 43 4.09 1.11 8.64
C GLY A 43 4.44 1.95 7.41
N LEU A 44 5.69 2.41 7.32
CA LEU A 44 6.23 3.09 6.15
C LEU A 44 7.32 2.22 5.52
N GLU A 45 7.20 1.97 4.22
CA GLU A 45 8.08 1.12 3.44
C GLU A 45 8.62 1.92 2.24
N PRO A 46 9.79 2.56 2.37
CA PRO A 46 10.50 3.15 1.24
C PRO A 46 11.02 2.04 0.32
N VAL A 47 10.69 2.10 -0.96
CA VAL A 47 11.01 1.09 -1.96
C VAL A 47 11.69 1.75 -3.15
N ALA A 48 12.84 1.22 -3.57
CA ALA A 48 13.53 1.75 -4.74
C ALA A 48 12.71 1.54 -6.03
N PRO A 49 12.73 2.49 -7.00
CA PRO A 49 11.88 2.40 -8.19
C PRO A 49 12.13 1.16 -9.07
N ASP A 50 13.37 0.67 -9.11
CA ASP A 50 13.81 -0.49 -9.90
C ASP A 50 13.18 -1.80 -9.41
N VAL A 51 12.83 -1.90 -8.12
CA VAL A 51 12.19 -3.08 -7.52
C VAL A 51 10.68 -2.89 -7.26
N TRP A 52 10.11 -1.72 -7.56
CA TRP A 52 8.69 -1.43 -7.31
C TRP A 52 7.75 -2.45 -7.96
N ASN A 53 8.01 -2.80 -9.21
CA ASN A 53 7.13 -3.70 -9.96
C ASN A 53 7.07 -5.09 -9.32
N THR A 54 8.20 -5.61 -8.87
CA THR A 54 8.32 -6.95 -8.31
C THR A 54 7.86 -7.02 -6.86
N GLN A 55 8.16 -5.99 -6.06
CA GLN A 55 7.84 -5.98 -4.62
C GLN A 55 6.45 -5.43 -4.31
N ILE A 56 5.95 -4.46 -5.09
CA ILE A 56 4.71 -3.73 -4.79
C ILE A 56 3.67 -3.91 -5.88
N ALA A 57 3.95 -3.47 -7.11
CA ALA A 57 2.92 -3.35 -8.14
C ALA A 57 2.29 -4.71 -8.46
N LEU A 58 3.09 -5.74 -8.74
CA LEU A 58 2.57 -7.06 -9.05
C LEU A 58 1.82 -7.71 -7.85
N PRO A 59 2.45 -7.91 -6.68
CA PRO A 59 1.81 -8.66 -5.59
C PRO A 59 0.70 -7.88 -4.85
N ARG A 60 0.80 -6.55 -4.75
CA ARG A 60 -0.11 -5.74 -3.91
C ARG A 60 -1.15 -4.96 -4.72
N ILE A 61 -0.88 -4.66 -5.99
CA ILE A 61 -1.81 -3.88 -6.84
C ILE A 61 -2.47 -4.78 -7.89
N VAL A 62 -1.69 -5.39 -8.79
CA VAL A 62 -2.20 -6.20 -9.91
C VAL A 62 -2.95 -7.42 -9.40
N THR A 63 -2.32 -8.24 -8.55
CA THR A 63 -2.93 -9.47 -8.01
C THR A 63 -4.14 -9.20 -7.10
N ARG A 64 -4.28 -7.97 -6.59
CA ARG A 64 -5.35 -7.57 -5.66
C ARG A 64 -6.30 -6.53 -6.24
N ALA A 65 -6.28 -6.32 -7.56
CA ALA A 65 -6.99 -5.21 -8.20
C ALA A 65 -8.46 -5.11 -7.78
N ALA A 66 -9.18 -6.23 -7.71
CA ALA A 66 -10.60 -6.25 -7.33
C ALA A 66 -10.88 -5.77 -5.88
N SER A 67 -9.88 -5.81 -5.00
CA SER A 67 -10.01 -5.45 -3.57
C SER A 67 -9.47 -4.06 -3.26
N LEU A 68 -8.92 -3.34 -4.24
CA LEU A 68 -8.39 -2.00 -4.01
C LEU A 68 -9.53 -0.99 -3.89
N LEU A 69 -9.48 -0.17 -2.85
CA LEU A 69 -10.37 0.99 -2.70
C LEU A 69 -10.16 2.02 -3.83
N ARG A 70 -8.94 2.09 -4.39
CA ARG A 70 -8.56 2.99 -5.48
C ARG A 70 -7.55 2.31 -6.42
N GLN A 71 -7.78 2.41 -7.72
CA GLN A 71 -6.84 1.99 -8.76
C GLN A 71 -5.83 3.10 -9.09
N PRO A 72 -4.57 2.76 -9.41
CA PRO A 72 -3.65 3.70 -10.02
C PRO A 72 -3.99 3.96 -11.50
N ASP A 73 -3.55 5.10 -12.01
CA ASP A 73 -3.68 5.53 -13.41
C ASP A 73 -2.35 5.48 -14.18
N TYR A 74 -1.28 4.95 -13.56
CA TYR A 74 0.01 4.72 -14.20
C TYR A 74 0.13 3.29 -14.77
N PRO A 75 1.04 3.05 -15.74
CA PRO A 75 1.23 1.71 -16.31
C PRO A 75 1.65 0.67 -15.27
N LEU A 76 0.91 -0.43 -15.20
CA LEU A 76 1.21 -1.56 -14.32
C LEU A 76 1.89 -2.72 -15.07
N PRO A 77 2.74 -3.52 -14.39
CA PRO A 77 3.27 -4.74 -14.98
C PRO A 77 2.13 -5.72 -15.28
N LYS A 78 2.30 -6.52 -16.33
CA LYS A 78 1.37 -7.62 -16.62
C LYS A 78 1.71 -8.80 -15.69
N PRO A 79 0.71 -9.50 -15.13
CA PRO A 79 0.98 -10.76 -14.45
C PRO A 79 1.57 -11.75 -15.46
N ASP A 80 2.56 -12.53 -15.04
CA ASP A 80 3.08 -13.59 -15.89
C ASP A 80 1.97 -14.62 -16.10
N THR A 81 1.57 -14.81 -17.36
CA THR A 81 0.42 -15.68 -17.74
C THR A 81 0.87 -17.11 -18.01
N ALA A 82 2.17 -17.41 -17.90
CA ALA A 82 2.67 -18.76 -18.03
C ALA A 82 2.38 -19.54 -16.73
N HIS A 83 1.45 -20.50 -16.80
CA HIS A 83 1.11 -21.61 -15.87
C HIS A 83 -0.34 -21.65 -15.35
N GLN A 84 -1.32 -21.19 -16.13
CA GLN A 84 -2.72 -21.65 -16.00
C GLN A 84 -3.12 -22.57 -17.17
N THR A 85 -2.41 -23.67 -17.36
CA THR A 85 -2.93 -24.83 -18.10
C THR A 85 -2.30 -26.09 -17.52
N LYS A 86 -3.03 -26.71 -16.60
CA LYS A 86 -3.24 -28.16 -16.46
C LYS A 86 -3.90 -28.37 -15.11
N ASP A 87 -5.20 -28.67 -15.16
CA ASP A 87 -5.86 -29.73 -14.38
C ASP A 87 -7.37 -29.62 -14.69
N ILE A 88 -7.76 -30.36 -15.74
CA ILE A 88 -9.12 -30.90 -15.95
C ILE A 88 -8.92 -32.42 -15.99
#